data_AF-A0A5C8I3P0-F1
#
_entry.id   AF-A0A5C8I3P0-F1
#
_cell.length_a   1.000
_cell.length_b   1.000
_cell.length_c   1.000
_cell.angle_alpha   90.00
_cell.angle_beta   90.00
_cell.angle_gamma   90.00
#
_symmetry.space_group_name_H-M   'P 1'
#
loop_
_entity.id
_entity.type
_entity.pdbx_description
1 polymer ?
#
loop_
_entity_poly.entity_id
_entity_poly.type
_entity_poly.pdbx_seq_one_letter_code
_entity_poly.pdbx_strand_id
1 'polypeptide(L)'
;MTLVEALIGLAALLAVAVLVGVVLQVRQGRARSHVRSEIVEPQRLGADGLGEQATLLQFSTEMCSRCPGVHRTLAALASEHEGVRHLDVDLTHRPDIARHFQVMQTPTTLILDRRGAVQSRIGGVPNLHVVQLELARLAEETAGV
;
A
#
# COMPACT_ATOMS: atom_id res chain seq x y z
N MET A 1 -24.42 -45.72 5.89
CA MET A 1 -24.02 -44.31 6.09
C MET A 1 -25.26 -43.55 6.52
N THR A 2 -25.34 -43.16 7.78
CA THR A 2 -26.53 -42.49 8.31
C THR A 2 -26.53 -41.00 7.93
N LEU A 3 -27.71 -40.38 7.83
CA LEU A 3 -27.84 -38.94 7.58
C LEU A 3 -27.03 -38.10 8.59
N VAL A 4 -26.89 -38.62 9.81
CA VAL A 4 -26.12 -38.03 10.90
C VAL A 4 -24.62 -38.01 10.58
N GLU A 5 -24.06 -39.11 10.05
CA GLU A 5 -22.64 -39.15 9.64
C GLU A 5 -22.34 -38.15 8.52
N ALA A 6 -23.28 -37.99 7.57
CA ALA A 6 -23.14 -37.02 6.49
C ALA A 6 -23.17 -35.57 7.00
N LEU A 7 -24.07 -35.25 7.95
CA LEU A 7 -24.15 -33.93 8.56
C LEU A 7 -22.91 -33.59 9.39
N ILE A 8 -22.37 -34.55 10.13
CA ILE A 8 -21.12 -34.38 10.90
C ILE A 8 -19.95 -34.13 9.94
N GLY A 9 -19.84 -34.91 8.86
CA GLY A 9 -18.80 -34.72 7.86
C GLY A 9 -18.85 -33.34 7.19
N LEU A 10 -20.05 -32.87 6.81
CA LEU A 10 -20.23 -31.55 6.21
C LEU A 10 -19.88 -30.41 7.18
N ALA A 11 -20.33 -30.51 8.43
CA ALA A 11 -20.03 -29.52 9.46
C ALA A 11 -18.51 -29.44 9.74
N ALA A 12 -17.83 -30.59 9.82
CA ALA A 12 -16.39 -30.64 9.99
C ALA A 12 -15.65 -30.00 8.81
N LEU A 13 -16.07 -30.29 7.57
CA LEU A 13 -15.48 -29.71 6.37
C LEU A 13 -15.64 -28.18 6.33
N LEU A 14 -16.84 -27.66 6.65
CA LEU A 14 -17.11 -26.23 6.72
C LEU A 14 -16.27 -25.56 7.80
N ALA A 15 -16.16 -26.17 8.98
CA ALA A 15 -15.34 -25.65 10.07
C ALA A 15 -13.86 -25.57 9.65
N VAL A 16 -13.32 -26.60 8.99
CA VAL A 16 -11.94 -26.58 8.47
C VAL A 16 -11.77 -25.51 7.40
N ALA A 17 -12.71 -25.37 6.47
CA ALA A 17 -12.63 -24.36 5.41
C ALA A 17 -12.65 -22.93 5.98
N VAL A 18 -13.51 -22.65 6.96
CA VAL A 18 -13.56 -21.35 7.65
C VAL A 18 -12.28 -21.13 8.45
N LEU A 19 -11.79 -22.14 9.18
CA LEU A 19 -10.56 -22.01 9.95
C LEU A 19 -9.36 -21.72 9.05
N VAL A 20 -9.24 -22.44 7.93
CA VAL A 20 -8.21 -22.21 6.91
C VAL A 20 -8.38 -20.82 6.28
N GLY A 21 -9.60 -20.43 5.94
CA GLY A 21 -9.92 -19.11 5.41
C GLY A 21 -9.52 -17.98 6.35
N VAL A 22 -9.87 -18.07 7.63
CA VAL A 22 -9.52 -17.11 8.67
C VAL A 22 -8.02 -17.10 8.94
N VAL A 23 -7.36 -18.27 9.01
CA VAL A 23 -5.91 -18.34 9.19
C VAL A 23 -5.18 -17.71 8.01
N LEU A 24 -5.62 -17.99 6.78
CA LEU A 24 -5.07 -17.35 5.59
C LEU A 24 -5.36 -15.85 5.59
N GLN A 25 -6.55 -15.42 5.99
CA GLN A 25 -6.94 -14.01 6.04
C GLN A 25 -6.21 -13.23 7.15
N VAL A 26 -5.91 -13.84 8.29
CA VAL A 26 -5.09 -13.23 9.36
C VAL A 26 -3.61 -13.21 8.94
N ARG A 27 -3.15 -14.23 8.22
CA ARG A 27 -1.79 -14.27 7.65
C ARG A 27 -1.60 -13.30 6.48
N GLN A 28 -2.64 -13.05 5.69
CA GLN A 28 -2.63 -12.13 4.54
C GLN A 28 -3.03 -10.70 4.93
N GLY A 29 -3.90 -10.55 5.94
CA GLY A 29 -4.41 -9.29 6.48
C GLY A 29 -3.38 -8.55 7.34
N ARG A 30 -2.33 -9.23 7.80
CA ARG A 30 -1.03 -8.58 8.01
C ARG A 30 -0.42 -8.29 6.64
N ALA A 31 -0.97 -7.27 5.97
CA ALA A 31 -0.28 -6.57 4.90
C ALA A 31 1.18 -6.41 5.34
N ARG A 32 2.07 -7.05 4.58
CA ARG A 32 3.47 -7.29 4.91
C ARG A 32 4.12 -6.00 5.44
N SER A 33 4.18 -5.82 6.76
CA SER A 33 5.00 -4.78 7.41
C SER A 33 6.47 -5.21 7.42
N HIS A 34 6.89 -5.96 6.41
CA HIS A 34 8.28 -6.33 6.17
C HIS A 34 8.87 -5.35 5.15
N VAL A 35 8.63 -4.07 5.38
CA VAL A 35 9.42 -3.03 4.75
C VAL A 35 10.71 -3.01 5.55
N ARG A 36 11.76 -3.67 5.04
CA ARG A 36 13.12 -3.23 5.36
C ARG A 36 13.11 -1.72 5.13
N SER A 37 13.64 -0.95 6.07
CA SER A 37 13.83 0.49 5.99
C SER A 37 14.66 0.88 4.76
N GLU A 38 14.06 0.75 3.59
CA GLU A 38 14.59 1.13 2.31
C GLU A 38 14.31 2.62 2.18
N ILE A 39 15.39 3.38 2.13
CA ILE A 39 15.35 4.82 1.93
C ILE A 39 15.22 5.05 0.43
N VAL A 40 14.13 5.70 0.03
CA VAL A 40 13.84 6.04 -1.35
C VAL A 40 14.58 7.31 -1.72
N GLU A 41 15.53 7.18 -2.64
CA GLU A 41 16.21 8.33 -3.23
C GLU A 41 15.34 8.93 -4.36
N PRO A 42 14.94 10.22 -4.27
CA PRO A 42 14.05 10.83 -5.26
C PRO A 42 14.68 10.85 -6.67
N GLN A 43 16.00 10.95 -6.79
CA GLN A 43 16.72 10.97 -8.06
C GLN A 43 16.53 9.66 -8.84
N ARG A 44 16.43 8.53 -8.15
CA ARG A 44 16.17 7.23 -8.78
C ARG A 44 14.79 7.16 -9.43
N LEU A 45 13.85 7.93 -8.91
CA LEU A 45 12.49 8.04 -9.45
C LEU A 45 12.39 9.12 -10.55
N GLY A 46 13.44 9.91 -10.75
CA GLY A 46 13.44 11.09 -11.62
C GLY A 46 12.73 12.29 -11.01
N ALA A 47 12.67 12.38 -9.68
CA ALA A 47 12.07 13.48 -8.95
C ALA A 47 13.14 14.38 -8.32
N ASP A 48 12.87 15.69 -8.25
CA ASP A 48 13.80 16.68 -7.67
C ASP A 48 13.86 16.63 -6.14
N GLY A 49 12.90 15.96 -5.50
CA GLY A 49 12.84 15.85 -4.03
C GLY A 49 11.61 15.09 -3.55
N LEU A 50 11.56 14.90 -2.22
CA LEU A 50 10.42 14.34 -1.49
C LEU A 50 9.65 15.46 -0.77
N GLY A 51 8.56 15.13 -0.09
CA GLY A 51 7.85 16.05 0.79
C GLY A 51 8.58 16.26 2.13
N GLU A 52 8.45 17.45 2.71
CA GLU A 52 9.07 17.87 3.98
C GLU A 52 8.56 17.09 5.22
N GLN A 53 7.32 16.60 5.14
CA GLN A 53 6.70 15.79 6.19
C GLN A 53 6.53 14.34 5.74
N ALA A 54 5.89 14.14 4.58
CA ALA A 54 5.65 12.81 4.03
C ALA A 54 5.55 12.86 2.50
N THR A 55 5.70 11.69 1.87
CA THR A 55 5.47 11.54 0.43
C THR A 55 4.51 10.41 0.14
N LEU A 56 3.47 10.71 -0.64
CA LEU A 56 2.57 9.74 -1.24
C LEU A 56 3.13 9.36 -2.61
N LEU A 57 3.90 8.27 -2.68
CA LEU A 57 4.51 7.78 -3.91
C LEU A 57 3.57 6.76 -4.57
N GLN A 58 2.98 7.12 -5.71
CA GLN A 58 2.15 6.25 -6.53
C GLN A 58 2.98 5.65 -7.68
N PHE A 59 2.90 4.34 -7.85
CA PHE A 59 3.34 3.64 -9.04
C PHE A 59 2.15 3.37 -9.95
N SER A 60 2.27 3.77 -11.22
CA SER A 60 1.24 3.68 -12.24
C SER A 60 1.77 3.09 -13.54
N THR A 61 0.88 2.88 -14.51
CA THR A 61 1.19 2.50 -15.89
C THR A 61 0.21 3.17 -16.85
N GLU A 62 0.57 3.37 -18.11
CA GLU A 62 -0.26 4.00 -19.14
C GLU A 62 -1.60 3.27 -19.35
N MET A 63 -1.59 1.94 -19.27
CA MET A 63 -2.77 1.10 -19.49
C MET A 63 -3.64 0.90 -18.24
N CYS A 64 -3.26 1.50 -17.10
CA CYS A 64 -3.96 1.33 -15.84
C CYS A 64 -5.23 2.18 -15.78
N SER A 65 -6.40 1.56 -15.97
CA SER A 65 -7.70 2.25 -15.95
C SER A 65 -8.03 2.95 -14.63
N ARG A 66 -7.52 2.44 -13.50
CA ARG A 66 -7.80 2.99 -12.15
C ARG A 66 -6.82 4.09 -11.73
N CYS A 67 -5.65 4.16 -12.36
CA CYS A 67 -4.57 5.05 -11.94
C CYS A 67 -4.92 6.55 -12.01
N PRO A 68 -5.63 7.05 -13.05
CA PRO A 68 -6.04 8.47 -13.08
C PRO A 68 -7.00 8.87 -11.95
N GLY A 69 -7.84 7.93 -11.48
CA GLY A 69 -8.71 8.16 -10.33
C GLY A 69 -7.89 8.31 -9.05
N VAL A 70 -6.99 7.36 -8.80
CA VAL A 70 -6.11 7.36 -7.62
C VAL A 70 -5.18 8.58 -7.62
N HIS A 71 -4.63 8.95 -8.78
CA HIS A 71 -3.79 10.14 -8.92
C HIS A 71 -4.50 11.40 -8.43
N ARG A 72 -5.72 11.65 -8.91
CA ARG A 72 -6.52 12.82 -8.48
C ARG A 72 -6.80 12.80 -6.97
N THR A 73 -7.15 11.64 -6.44
CA THR A 73 -7.45 11.48 -5.02
C THR A 73 -6.23 11.72 -4.13
N LEU A 74 -5.07 11.16 -4.47
CA LEU A 74 -3.84 11.34 -3.69
C LEU A 74 -3.25 12.75 -3.85
N ALA A 75 -3.35 13.35 -5.03
CA ALA A 75 -2.96 14.74 -5.26
C ALA A 75 -3.81 15.71 -4.44
N ALA A 76 -5.13 15.50 -4.40
CA ALA A 76 -6.04 16.30 -3.56
C ALA A 76 -5.67 16.15 -2.08
N LEU A 77 -5.45 14.92 -1.61
CA LEU A 77 -5.05 14.68 -0.22
C LEU A 77 -3.71 15.34 0.11
N ALA A 78 -2.70 15.23 -0.76
CA ALA A 78 -1.43 15.92 -0.55
C ALA A 78 -1.59 17.45 -0.50
N SER A 79 -2.52 18.03 -1.26
CA SER A 79 -2.78 19.48 -1.21
C SER A 79 -3.47 19.96 0.07
N GLU A 80 -4.16 19.07 0.77
CA GLU A 80 -4.83 19.36 2.05
C GLU A 80 -3.85 19.30 3.24
N HIS A 81 -2.68 18.67 3.07
CA HIS A 81 -1.70 18.45 4.13
C HIS A 81 -0.38 19.18 3.82
N GLU A 82 -0.05 20.20 4.63
CA GLU A 82 1.17 20.97 4.46
C GLU A 82 2.44 20.10 4.58
N GLY A 83 3.38 20.25 3.64
CA GLY A 83 4.61 19.45 3.62
C GLY A 83 4.44 18.01 3.13
N VAL A 84 3.23 17.60 2.72
CA VAL A 84 3.00 16.31 2.04
C VAL A 84 3.10 16.49 0.53
N ARG A 85 3.88 15.62 -0.13
CA ARG A 85 4.03 15.63 -1.59
C ARG A 85 3.43 14.37 -2.20
N HIS A 86 2.64 14.52 -3.26
CA HIS A 86 2.27 13.39 -4.12
C HIS A 86 3.27 13.27 -5.28
N LEU A 87 3.78 12.06 -5.49
CA LEU A 87 4.71 11.74 -6.56
C LEU A 87 4.16 10.54 -7.34
N ASP A 88 3.83 10.73 -8.61
CA ASP A 88 3.40 9.66 -9.50
C ASP A 88 4.58 9.20 -10.37
N VAL A 89 4.82 7.90 -10.39
CA VAL A 89 5.89 7.26 -11.13
C VAL A 89 5.29 6.25 -12.09
N ASP A 90 5.36 6.58 -13.38
CA ASP A 90 5.00 5.66 -14.45
C ASP A 90 6.08 4.57 -14.60
N LEU A 91 5.63 3.32 -14.50
CA LEU A 91 6.44 2.11 -14.64
C LEU A 91 6.40 1.52 -16.04
N THR A 92 5.61 2.05 -16.97
CA THR A 92 5.38 1.48 -18.32
C THR A 92 6.68 1.16 -19.04
N HIS A 93 7.67 2.07 -18.93
CA HIS A 93 8.97 1.92 -19.56
C HIS A 93 10.12 1.76 -18.52
N ARG A 94 9.80 1.44 -17.26
CA ARG A 94 10.76 1.36 -16.14
C ARG A 94 10.64 0.06 -15.32
N PRO A 95 10.91 -1.12 -15.93
CA PRO A 95 10.80 -2.42 -15.26
C PRO A 95 11.89 -2.65 -14.20
N ASP A 96 12.97 -1.87 -14.22
CA ASP A 96 14.00 -1.83 -13.18
C ASP A 96 13.42 -1.30 -11.86
N ILE A 97 12.66 -0.20 -11.89
CA ILE A 97 12.00 0.39 -10.72
C ILE A 97 10.89 -0.56 -10.23
N ALA A 98 10.09 -1.10 -11.14
CA ALA A 98 9.03 -2.05 -10.80
C ALA A 98 9.57 -3.28 -10.04
N ARG A 99 10.68 -3.86 -10.49
CA ARG A 99 11.34 -5.00 -9.84
C ARG A 99 11.98 -4.62 -8.51
N HIS A 100 12.68 -3.48 -8.46
CA HIS A 100 13.34 -3.02 -7.26
C HIS A 100 12.34 -2.82 -6.11
N PHE A 101 11.25 -2.10 -6.38
CA PHE A 101 10.18 -1.89 -5.41
C PHE A 101 9.18 -3.05 -5.34
N GLN A 102 9.41 -4.17 -6.03
CA GLN A 102 8.53 -5.36 -6.03
C GLN A 102 7.05 -5.00 -6.28
N VAL A 103 6.79 -4.17 -7.28
CA VAL A 103 5.43 -3.74 -7.65
C VAL A 103 4.74 -4.86 -8.41
N MET A 104 3.82 -5.56 -7.73
CA MET A 104 3.09 -6.71 -8.28
C MET A 104 1.82 -6.33 -9.04
N GLN A 105 1.28 -5.12 -8.79
CA GLN A 105 0.06 -4.61 -9.41
C GLN A 105 0.05 -3.09 -9.42
N THR A 106 -0.68 -2.48 -10.36
CA THR A 106 -0.93 -1.03 -10.39
C THR A 106 -2.43 -0.73 -10.17
N PRO A 107 -2.76 0.41 -9.52
CA PRO A 107 -1.84 1.32 -8.84
C PRO A 107 -1.22 0.68 -7.59
N THR A 108 -0.03 1.12 -7.19
CA THR A 108 0.54 0.80 -5.86
C THR A 108 1.00 2.10 -5.22
N THR A 109 0.61 2.36 -3.98
CA THR A 109 1.01 3.56 -3.24
C THR A 109 1.95 3.19 -2.10
N LEU A 110 3.08 3.86 -2.01
CA LEU A 110 3.97 3.86 -0.87
C LEU A 110 3.80 5.17 -0.10
N ILE A 111 3.76 5.08 1.23
CA ILE A 111 3.80 6.26 2.09
C ILE A 111 5.21 6.33 2.66
N LEU A 112 5.89 7.44 2.38
CA LEU A 112 7.25 7.70 2.83
C LEU A 112 7.22 8.76 3.93
N ASP A 113 8.12 8.63 4.91
CA ASP A 113 8.42 9.73 5.82
C ASP A 113 9.31 10.80 5.17
N ARG A 114 9.59 11.88 5.90
CA ARG A 114 10.51 12.96 5.50
C ARG A 114 11.94 12.52 5.15
N ARG A 115 12.40 11.37 5.63
CA ARG A 115 13.72 10.81 5.30
C ARG A 115 13.66 9.94 4.05
N GLY A 116 12.49 9.75 3.47
CA GLY A 116 12.25 8.84 2.35
C GLY A 116 12.17 7.38 2.76
N ALA A 117 12.10 7.05 4.04
CA ALA A 117 11.91 5.67 4.46
C ALA A 117 10.46 5.25 4.18
N VAL A 118 10.29 4.07 3.57
CA VAL A 118 8.97 3.51 3.31
C VAL A 118 8.34 3.09 4.64
N GLN A 119 7.18 3.67 4.95
CA GLN A 119 6.43 3.42 6.19
C GLN A 119 5.29 2.42 5.94
N SER A 120 4.61 2.57 4.81
CA SER A 120 3.54 1.65 4.41
C SER A 120 3.48 1.45 2.91
N ARG A 121 2.86 0.33 2.51
CA ARG A 121 2.67 -0.07 1.11
C ARG A 121 1.23 -0.54 0.92
N ILE A 122 0.57 0.01 -0.09
CA ILE A 122 -0.80 -0.29 -0.43
C ILE A 122 -0.87 -0.67 -1.90
N GLY A 123 -1.23 -1.92 -2.19
CA GLY A 123 -1.47 -2.38 -3.56
C GLY A 123 -2.93 -2.19 -3.96
N GLY A 124 -3.18 -1.71 -5.17
CA GLY A 124 -4.51 -1.40 -5.69
C GLY A 124 -4.98 0.01 -5.32
N VAL A 125 -6.29 0.22 -5.39
CA VAL A 125 -6.90 1.51 -5.01
C VAL A 125 -6.78 1.69 -3.50
N PRO A 126 -6.10 2.75 -3.02
CA PRO A 126 -5.91 2.93 -1.59
C PRO A 126 -7.22 3.31 -0.90
N ASN A 127 -7.41 2.81 0.33
CA ASN A 127 -8.46 3.30 1.20
C ASN A 127 -8.02 4.64 1.80
N LEU A 128 -8.76 5.70 1.49
CA LEU A 128 -8.46 7.07 1.95
C LEU A 128 -8.25 7.18 3.46
N HIS A 129 -9.06 6.47 4.24
CA HIS A 129 -8.98 6.51 5.70
C HIS A 129 -7.64 5.95 6.21
N VAL A 130 -7.13 4.90 5.56
CA VAL A 130 -5.83 4.31 5.91
C VAL A 130 -4.69 5.27 5.58
N VAL A 131 -4.76 5.95 4.43
CA VAL A 131 -3.74 6.94 4.05
C VAL A 131 -3.74 8.11 5.03
N GLN A 132 -4.91 8.63 5.39
CA GLN A 132 -5.04 9.71 6.37
C GLN A 132 -4.50 9.31 7.76
N LEU A 133 -4.80 8.10 8.21
CA LEU A 133 -4.30 7.59 9.49
C LEU A 133 -2.77 7.53 9.52
N GLU A 134 -2.15 7.05 8.45
CA GLU A 134 -0.68 7.01 8.35
C GLU A 134 -0.07 8.42 8.26
N LEU A 135 -0.69 9.35 7.54
CA LEU A 135 -0.24 10.74 7.52
C LEU A 135 -0.32 11.39 8.91
N ALA A 136 -1.41 11.15 9.65
CA ALA A 136 -1.56 11.62 11.03
C ALA A 136 -0.46 11.05 11.94
N ARG A 137 -0.17 9.75 11.83
CA ARG A 137 0.90 9.09 12.58
C ARG A 137 2.27 9.71 12.31
N LEU A 138 2.59 10.01 11.04
CA LEU A 138 3.86 10.63 10.66
C LEU A 138 3.97 12.09 11.10
N ALA A 139 2.85 12.81 11.14
CA ALA A 139 2.79 14.16 11.68
C ALA A 139 3.08 14.17 13.20
N GLU A 140 2.52 13.22 13.95
CA GLU A 140 2.80 13.07 15.39
C GLU A 140 4.27 12.71 15.67
N GLU A 141 4.85 11.76 14.91
CA GLU A 141 6.28 11.41 15.03
C GLU A 141 7.20 12.59 14.71
N THR A 142 6.79 13.43 13.77
CA THR A 142 7.52 14.63 13.39
C THR A 142 7.44 15.73 14.47
N ALA A 143 6.28 15.88 15.12
CA ALA A 143 6.05 16.88 16.15
C ALA A 143 6.69 16.54 17.51
N GLY A 144 6.99 15.26 17.75
CA GLY A 144 7.63 14.77 18.97
C GLY A 144 9.16 14.84 18.99
N VAL A 145 9.80 15.36 17.94
CA VAL A 145 11.28 15.50 17.80
C VAL A 145 11.71 16.95 17.97
#